data_AF-A0A8H7ER20-F1
#
_entry.id   AF-A0A8H7ER20-F1
#
_cell.length_a   1.000
_cell.length_b   1.000
_cell.length_c   1.000
_cell.angle_alpha   90.00
_cell.angle_beta   90.00
_cell.angle_gamma   90.00
#
_symmetry.space_group_name_H-M   'P 1'
#
loop_
_entity.id
_entity.type
_entity.pdbx_description
1 polymer ?
#
loop_
_entity_poly.entity_id
_entity_poly.type
_entity_poly.pdbx_seq_one_letter_code
_entity_poly.pdbx_strand_id
1 'polypeptide(L)'
;MNHIEELFTAAKDEMEYADESQGSVYYRDDYQTAKKAVKECLEAYEAFLQELPTDEMRNEVRTKTGMKVRELKMAFEALPK
;
A
#
# COMPACT_ATOMS: atom_id res chain seq x y z
N MET A 1 5.35 13.54 4.92
CA MET A 1 5.73 12.51 3.91
C MET A 1 6.19 11.22 4.57
N ASN A 2 6.96 11.28 5.68
CA ASN A 2 7.41 10.12 6.45
C ASN A 2 6.35 9.04 6.72
N HIS A 3 5.14 9.43 7.16
CA HIS A 3 4.12 8.46 7.55
C HIS A 3 3.63 7.56 6.40
N ILE A 4 3.39 8.12 5.21
CA ILE A 4 2.98 7.33 4.03
C ILE A 4 4.14 6.42 3.59
N GLU A 5 5.38 6.90 3.69
CA GLU A 5 6.57 6.10 3.34
C GLU A 5 6.80 4.94 4.33
N GLU A 6 6.55 5.17 5.62
CA GLU A 6 6.55 4.14 6.67
C GLU A 6 5.47 3.08 6.40
N LEU A 7 4.23 3.50 6.14
CA LEU A 7 3.14 2.59 5.80
C LEU A 7 3.39 1.83 4.49
N PHE A 8 3.99 2.49 3.50
CA PHE A 8 4.36 1.86 2.24
C PHE A 8 5.41 0.77 2.45
N THR A 9 6.42 1.04 3.30
CA THR A 9 7.45 0.06 3.64
C THR A 9 6.84 -1.12 4.38
N ALA A 10 6.03 -0.86 5.41
CA ALA A 10 5.32 -1.90 6.14
C ALA A 10 4.44 -2.76 5.22
N ALA A 11 3.68 -2.14 4.31
CA ALA A 11 2.87 -2.88 3.35
C ALA A 11 3.70 -3.79 2.43
N LYS A 12 4.90 -3.37 2.03
CA LYS A 12 5.82 -4.22 1.26
C LYS A 12 6.34 -5.39 2.07
N ASP A 13 6.74 -5.16 3.31
CA ASP A 13 7.27 -6.20 4.19
C ASP A 13 6.20 -7.27 4.47
N GLU A 14 4.96 -6.85 4.77
CA GLU A 14 3.84 -7.77 5.01
C GLU A 14 3.46 -8.56 3.74
N MET A 15 3.56 -7.93 2.56
CA MET A 15 3.37 -8.63 1.29
C MET A 15 4.47 -9.66 1.01
N GLU A 16 5.72 -9.38 1.42
CA GLU A 16 6.83 -10.32 1.32
C GLU A 16 6.58 -11.54 2.22
N TYR A 17 6.12 -11.35 3.46
CA TYR A 17 5.73 -12.47 4.33
C TYR A 17 4.61 -13.32 3.73
N ALA A 18 3.60 -12.67 3.14
CA ALA A 18 2.54 -13.39 2.44
C ALA A 18 3.11 -14.17 1.24
N ASP A 19 4.00 -13.60 0.44
CA ASP A 19 4.61 -14.29 -0.71
C ASP A 19 5.43 -15.51 -0.27
N GLU A 20 6.26 -15.34 0.77
CA GLU A 20 7.09 -16.40 1.33
C GLU A 20 6.29 -17.57 1.93
N SER A 21 5.12 -17.27 2.52
CA SER A 21 4.29 -18.29 3.17
C SER A 21 3.29 -18.97 2.23
N GLN A 22 3.29 -18.65 0.94
CA GLN A 22 2.44 -19.30 -0.07
C GLN A 22 2.52 -20.83 -0.02
N GLY A 23 1.35 -21.47 -0.07
CA GLY A 23 1.24 -22.94 0.02
C GLY A 23 1.36 -23.49 1.45
N SER A 24 1.63 -22.66 2.45
CA SER A 24 1.62 -23.04 3.86
C SER A 24 0.27 -22.75 4.53
N VAL A 25 0.10 -23.26 5.76
CA VAL A 25 -1.06 -22.94 6.61
C VAL A 25 -1.08 -21.49 7.09
N TYR A 26 0.04 -20.79 7.04
CA TYR A 26 0.19 -19.41 7.50
C TYR A 26 -0.25 -18.38 6.46
N TYR A 27 -0.26 -18.77 5.17
CA TYR A 27 -0.55 -17.88 4.05
C TYR A 27 -1.80 -17.03 4.24
N ARG A 28 -2.88 -17.65 4.73
CA ARG A 28 -4.15 -16.97 4.89
C ARG A 28 -4.05 -15.78 5.86
N ASP A 29 -3.33 -15.97 6.96
CA ASP A 29 -3.19 -14.95 8.00
C ASP A 29 -2.23 -13.85 7.53
N ASP A 30 -1.09 -14.23 6.93
CA ASP A 30 -0.14 -13.28 6.35
C ASP A 30 -0.77 -12.44 5.22
N TYR A 31 -1.59 -13.07 4.37
CA TYR A 31 -2.39 -12.36 3.35
C TYR A 31 -3.34 -11.34 3.98
N GLN A 32 -4.00 -11.64 5.10
CA GLN A 32 -4.86 -10.65 5.78
C GLN A 32 -4.04 -9.50 6.37
N THR A 33 -2.86 -9.78 6.91
CA THR A 33 -1.95 -8.75 7.44
C THR A 33 -1.46 -7.83 6.32
N ALA A 34 -0.99 -8.40 5.21
CA ALA A 34 -0.62 -7.67 3.99
C ALA A 34 -1.78 -6.82 3.47
N LYS A 35 -2.99 -7.39 3.40
CA LYS A 35 -4.20 -6.67 2.98
C LYS A 35 -4.48 -5.44 3.85
N LYS A 36 -4.32 -5.60 5.17
CA LYS A 36 -4.55 -4.51 6.12
C LYS A 36 -3.50 -3.41 5.93
N ALA A 37 -2.22 -3.76 5.87
CA ALA A 37 -1.13 -2.79 5.69
C ALA A 37 -1.24 -2.03 4.36
N VAL A 38 -1.53 -2.73 3.26
CA VAL A 38 -1.78 -2.10 1.95
C VAL A 38 -2.96 -1.14 2.05
N LYS A 39 -4.07 -1.56 2.66
CA LYS A 39 -5.25 -0.70 2.84
C LYS A 39 -4.92 0.56 3.63
N GLU A 40 -4.19 0.44 4.75
CA GLU A 40 -3.80 1.59 5.58
C GLU A 40 -2.93 2.57 4.80
N CYS A 41 -1.96 2.09 4.00
CA CYS A 41 -1.16 2.94 3.12
C CYS A 41 -2.01 3.69 2.09
N LEU A 42 -2.98 3.01 1.45
CA LEU A 42 -3.88 3.62 0.47
C LEU A 42 -4.76 4.70 1.11
N GLU A 43 -5.33 4.43 2.29
CA GLU A 43 -6.19 5.37 3.01
C GLU A 43 -5.40 6.60 3.47
N ALA A 44 -4.19 6.43 4.00
CA ALA A 44 -3.32 7.55 4.38
C ALA A 44 -2.94 8.43 3.18
N TYR A 45 -2.69 7.82 2.02
CA TYR A 45 -2.42 8.55 0.79
C TYR A 45 -3.63 9.38 0.32
N GLU A 46 -4.82 8.78 0.28
CA GLU A 46 -6.04 9.48 -0.12
C GLU A 46 -6.42 10.60 0.88
N ALA A 47 -6.25 10.36 2.18
CA ALA A 47 -6.44 11.38 3.21
C ALA A 47 -5.48 12.57 3.00
N PHE A 48 -4.20 12.30 2.77
CA PHE A 48 -3.22 13.34 2.48
C PHE A 48 -3.58 14.15 1.23
N LEU A 49 -4.06 13.51 0.16
CA LEU A 49 -4.55 14.23 -1.03
C LEU A 49 -5.71 15.17 -0.71
N GLN A 50 -6.62 14.80 0.19
CA GLN A 50 -7.75 15.64 0.59
C GLN A 50 -7.32 16.86 1.43
N GLU A 51 -6.21 16.76 2.16
CA GLU A 51 -5.66 17.86 2.96
C GLU A 51 -4.92 18.92 2.13
N LEU A 52 -4.48 18.56 0.92
CA LEU A 52 -3.78 19.51 0.04
C LEU A 52 -4.75 20.61 -0.44
N PRO A 53 -4.35 21.89 -0.38
CA PRO A 53 -5.27 23.01 -0.60
C PRO A 53 -5.64 23.23 -2.07
N THR A 54 -4.75 22.87 -3.01
CA THR A 54 -4.93 23.16 -4.44
C THR A 54 -4.91 21.91 -5.31
N ASP A 55 -5.58 21.98 -6.46
CA ASP A 55 -5.55 20.91 -7.45
C ASP A 55 -4.15 20.70 -8.04
N GLU A 56 -3.35 21.76 -8.16
CA GLU A 56 -1.97 21.67 -8.64
C GLU A 56 -1.12 20.81 -7.70
N MET A 57 -1.18 21.04 -6.38
CA MET A 57 -0.46 20.23 -5.39
C MET A 57 -0.95 18.78 -5.39
N ARG A 58 -2.28 18.57 -5.47
CA ARG A 58 -2.86 17.22 -5.59
C ARG A 58 -2.35 16.49 -6.84
N ASN A 59 -2.29 17.18 -7.99
CA ASN A 59 -1.84 16.60 -9.24
C ASN A 59 -0.33 16.30 -9.23
N GLU A 60 0.48 17.15 -8.62
CA GLU A 60 1.91 16.90 -8.43
C GLU A 60 2.14 15.62 -7.60
N VAL A 61 1.44 15.49 -6.47
CA VAL A 61 1.52 14.31 -5.59
C VAL A 61 0.98 13.06 -6.27
N ARG A 62 -0.12 13.15 -7.05
CA ARG A 62 -0.64 12.05 -7.87
C ARG A 62 0.37 11.55 -8.90
N THR A 63 1.12 12.47 -9.51
CA THR A 63 2.12 12.12 -10.52
C THR A 63 3.34 11.44 -9.89
N LYS A 64 3.86 11.97 -8.78
CA LYS A 64 5.10 11.49 -8.15
C LYS A 64 4.88 10.27 -7.23
N THR A 65 3.85 10.31 -6.39
CA THR A 65 3.59 9.30 -5.36
C THR A 65 2.48 8.35 -5.76
N GLY A 66 1.47 8.83 -6.49
CA GLY A 66 0.32 8.01 -6.89
C GLY A 66 0.67 6.83 -7.79
N MET A 67 1.75 6.90 -8.58
CA MET A 67 2.25 5.77 -9.35
C MET A 67 2.71 4.62 -8.45
N LYS A 68 3.57 4.90 -7.45
CA LYS A 68 4.07 3.90 -6.50
C LYS A 68 2.95 3.26 -5.69
N VAL A 69 2.02 4.08 -5.21
CA VAL A 69 0.86 3.61 -4.43
C VAL A 69 -0.04 2.70 -5.27
N ARG A 70 -0.22 3.00 -6.57
CA ARG A 70 -0.95 2.15 -7.50
C ARG A 70 -0.23 0.82 -7.75
N GLU A 71 1.09 0.86 -7.94
CA GLU A 71 1.91 -0.35 -8.11
C GLU A 71 1.81 -1.27 -6.90
N LEU A 72 1.88 -0.72 -5.67
CA LEU A 72 1.68 -1.48 -4.43
C LEU A 72 0.33 -2.20 -4.42
N LYS A 73 -0.76 -1.48 -4.73
CA LYS A 73 -2.10 -2.07 -4.82
C LYS A 73 -2.18 -3.20 -5.85
N MET A 74 -1.64 -2.97 -7.05
CA MET A 74 -1.63 -3.97 -8.12
C MET A 74 -0.82 -5.21 -7.73
N ALA A 75 0.32 -5.03 -7.07
CA ALA A 75 1.15 -6.13 -6.59
C ALA A 75 0.41 -6.97 -5.53
N PHE A 76 -0.29 -6.33 -4.58
CA PHE A 76 -1.13 -7.04 -3.61
C PHE A 76 -2.29 -7.79 -4.29
N GLU A 77 -2.97 -7.17 -5.25
CA GLU A 77 -4.07 -7.79 -5.99
C GLU A 77 -3.64 -8.98 -6.86
N ALA A 78 -2.35 -9.10 -7.17
CA ALA A 78 -1.77 -10.21 -7.89
C ALA A 78 -1.43 -11.42 -6.99
N LEU A 79 -1.40 -11.25 -5.66
CA LEU A 79 -1.20 -12.36 -4.74
C LEU A 79 -2.35 -13.37 -4.86
N PRO A 80 -2.07 -14.69 -4.76
CA PRO A 80 -3.10 -15.72 -4.67
C PRO A 80 -4.13 -15.44 -3.55
N LYS A 81 -5.34 -15.97 -3.69
CA LYS A 81 -6.39 -15.84 -2.67
C LYS A 81 -6.53 -17.09 -1.83
#